data_AF-A0ABD5B696-F1
#
_entry.id   AF-A0ABD5B696-F1
#
_cell.length_a   1.000
_cell.length_b   1.000
_cell.length_c   1.000
_cell.angle_alpha   90.00
_cell.angle_beta   90.00
_cell.angle_gamma   90.00
#
_symmetry.space_group_name_H-M   'P 1'
#
loop_
_entity.id
_entity.type
_entity.pdbx_description
1 polymer ?
#
loop_
_entity_poly.entity_id
_entity_poly.type
_entity_poly.pdbx_seq_one_letter_code
_entity_poly.pdbx_strand_id
1 'polypeptide(L)' 'MDKINFLPVINSVLYSFLGIAILLVCYLIIEKITPEKTWHEISKNNNIALAIILGAFIIGISIIISAAIHG' A
#
# COMPACT_ATOMS: atom_id res chain seq x y z
N MET A 1 -22.73 -31.17 1.43
CA MET A 1 -23.07 -29.79 1.03
C MET A 1 -22.70 -28.86 2.17
N ASP A 2 -21.39 -28.68 2.25
CA ASP A 2 -20.60 -27.55 2.74
C ASP A 2 -21.34 -26.48 3.54
N LYS A 3 -21.11 -26.51 4.85
CA LYS A 3 -21.23 -25.32 5.70
C LYS A 3 -20.14 -24.34 5.27
N ILE A 4 -20.45 -23.49 4.31
CA ILE A 4 -19.66 -22.27 4.09
C ILE A 4 -19.76 -21.48 5.39
N ASN A 5 -18.72 -21.56 6.20
CA ASN A 5 -18.58 -20.71 7.36
C ASN A 5 -18.29 -19.31 6.79
N PHE A 6 -19.27 -18.41 6.83
CA PHE A 6 -19.12 -17.04 6.31
C PHE A 6 -18.10 -16.21 7.11
N LEU A 7 -17.83 -16.61 8.36
CA LEU A 7 -16.88 -15.99 9.28
C LEU A 7 -15.46 -15.82 8.68
N PRO A 8 -14.77 -16.86 8.17
CA PRO A 8 -13.46 -16.70 7.55
C PRO A 8 -13.48 -15.81 6.31
N VAL A 9 -14.52 -15.86 5.49
CA VAL A 9 -14.63 -15.01 4.28
C VAL A 9 -14.74 -13.55 4.67
N ILE A 10 -15.57 -13.23 5.67
CA ILE A 10 -15.75 -11.85 6.15
C ILE A 10 -14.46 -11.30 6.77
N ASN A 11 -13.73 -12.13 7.53
CA ASN A 11 -12.45 -11.76 8.10
C ASN A 11 -11.41 -11.45 7.02
N SER A 12 -11.28 -12.29 5.98
CA SER A 12 -10.34 -12.06 4.88
C SER A 12 -10.60 -10.76 4.13
N VAL A 13 -11.89 -10.42 3.91
CA VAL A 13 -12.27 -9.15 3.28
C VAL A 13 -11.89 -7.97 4.18
N LEU A 14 -12.20 -8.05 5.48
CA LEU A 14 -11.85 -7.02 6.46
C LEU A 14 -10.33 -6.77 6.52
N TYR A 15 -9.51 -7.82 6.60
CA TYR A 15 -8.05 -7.68 6.62
C TYR A 15 -7.48 -7.14 5.31
N SER A 16 -8.09 -7.48 4.17
CA SER A 16 -7.70 -6.94 2.86
C SER A 16 -7.94 -5.42 2.80
N PHE A 17 -9.11 -4.95 3.26
CA PHE A 17 -9.40 -3.52 3.35
C PHE A 17 -8.49 -2.80 4.35
N LEU A 18 -8.19 -3.43 5.49
CA LEU A 18 -7.28 -2.89 6.48
C LEU A 18 -5.87 -2.70 5.89
N GLY A 19 -5.37 -3.68 5.14
CA GLY A 19 -4.08 -3.58 4.45
C GLY A 19 -4.03 -2.41 3.46
N ILE A 20 -5.09 -2.22 2.66
CA ILE A 20 -5.21 -1.09 1.73
C ILE A 20 -5.21 0.24 2.49
N ALA A 21 -5.96 0.33 3.59
CA ALA A 21 -6.03 1.54 4.40
C ALA A 21 -4.65 1.90 5.00
N ILE A 22 -3.91 0.92 5.52
CA ILE A 22 -2.56 1.12 6.05
C ILE A 22 -1.61 1.59 4.93
N LEU A 23 -1.67 0.96 3.76
CA LEU A 23 -0.83 1.34 2.62
C LEU A 23 -1.08 2.80 2.19
N LEU A 24 -2.34 3.24 2.15
CA LEU A 24 -2.69 4.63 1.85
C LEU A 24 -2.16 5.60 2.91
N VAL A 25 -2.25 5.26 4.20
CA VAL A 25 -1.70 6.08 5.27
C VAL A 25 -0.18 6.22 5.15
N CYS A 26 0.53 5.11 4.90
CA CYS A 26 1.98 5.14 4.68
C CYS A 26 2.36 5.98 3.47
N TYR A 27 1.62 5.86 2.37
CA TYR A 27 1.82 6.67 1.17
C TYR A 27 1.68 8.18 1.47
N LEU A 28 0.62 8.57 2.18
CA LEU A 28 0.41 9.97 2.57
C LEU A 28 1.50 10.51 3.49
N ILE A 29 2.03 9.67 4.39
CA ILE A 29 3.15 10.03 5.26
C ILE A 29 4.40 10.30 4.42
N ILE A 30 4.72 9.42 3.46
CA ILE A 30 5.88 9.58 2.56
C ILE A 30 5.73 10.84 1.71
N GLU A 31 4.54 11.08 1.17
CA GLU A 31 4.27 12.28 0.37
C GLU A 31 4.41 13.56 1.20
N LYS A 32 4.05 13.53 2.48
CA LYS A 32 4.24 14.67 3.39
C LYS A 32 5.70 14.87 3.79
N ILE A 33 6.48 13.80 3.93
CA ILE A 33 7.91 13.86 4.26
C ILE A 33 8.73 14.30 3.05
N THR A 34 8.31 13.93 1.84
CA THR A 34 8.98 14.29 0.60
C THR A 34 8.70 15.78 0.32
N PRO A 35 9.71 16.66 0.38
CA PRO A 35 9.51 18.11 0.25
C PRO A 35 9.12 18.54 -1.17
N GLU A 36 9.51 17.73 -2.16
CA GLU A 36 9.14 17.90 -3.57
C GLU A 36 7.70 17.43 -3.81
N LYS A 37 6.95 18.13 -4.66
CA LYS A 37 5.65 17.63 -5.13
C LYS A 37 5.90 16.42 -6.02
N THR A 38 5.87 15.22 -5.43
CA THR A 38 6.20 13.95 -6.10
C THR A 38 5.42 13.75 -7.39
N TRP A 39 4.12 14.07 -7.38
CA TRP A 39 3.28 14.07 -8.58
C TRP A 39 3.73 15.06 -9.66
N HIS A 40 4.17 16.24 -9.27
CA HIS A 40 4.67 17.26 -10.21
C HIS A 40 5.99 16.81 -10.84
N GLU A 41 6.92 16.30 -10.03
CA GLU A 41 8.21 15.81 -10.51
C GLU A 41 8.06 14.62 -11.47
N ILE A 42 7.18 13.67 -11.13
CA ILE A 42 6.92 12.50 -11.99
C ILE A 42 6.23 12.92 -13.28
N SER A 43 5.17 13.74 -13.19
CA SER A 43 4.34 14.05 -14.36
C SER A 43 4.90 15.15 -15.26
N LYS A 44 5.55 16.17 -14.68
CA LYS A 44 5.98 17.38 -15.41
C LYS A 44 7.47 17.37 -15.73
N ASN A 45 8.31 16.95 -14.78
CA ASN A 45 9.75 16.83 -14.99
C ASN A 45 10.18 15.45 -15.52
N ASN A 46 9.24 14.52 -15.72
CA ASN A 46 9.50 13.16 -16.18
C ASN A 46 10.60 12.48 -15.35
N ASN A 47 10.56 12.68 -14.02
CA ASN A 47 11.55 12.13 -13.12
C ASN A 47 11.28 10.63 -12.89
N ILE A 48 11.75 9.81 -13.82
CA ILE A 48 11.59 8.34 -13.78
C ILE A 48 12.28 7.75 -12.54
N ALA A 49 13.40 8.33 -12.10
CA ALA A 49 14.11 7.87 -10.91
C ALA A 49 13.21 7.96 -9.66
N LEU A 50 12.50 9.08 -9.50
CA LEU A 50 11.55 9.26 -8.41
C LEU A 50 10.38 8.27 -8.50
N ALA A 51 9.85 8.02 -9.70
CA ALA A 51 8.78 7.05 -9.91
C ALA A 51 9.21 5.61 -9.53
N ILE A 52 10.43 5.21 -9.90
CA ILE A 52 10.99 3.90 -9.54
C ILE A 52 11.12 3.76 -8.02
N ILE A 53 11.66 4.78 -7.34
CA ILE A 53 11.83 4.76 -5.88
C ILE A 53 10.48 4.67 -5.19
N LEU A 54 9.49 5.46 -5.61
CA LEU A 54 8.13 5.42 -5.07
C LEU A 54 7.48 4.04 -5.26
N GLY A 55 7.63 3.45 -6.45
CA GLY A 55 7.16 2.11 -6.75
C GLY A 55 7.81 1.05 -5.85
N ALA A 56 9.14 1.11 -5.68
CA ALA A 56 9.87 0.22 -4.77
C ALA A 56 9.40 0.37 -3.31
N PHE A 57 9.09 1.58 -2.88
CA PHE A 57 8.58 1.86 -1.54
C PHE A 57 7.19 1.24 -1.30
N ILE A 58 6.28 1.38 -2.27
CA ILE A 58 4.94 0.79 -2.22
C ILE A 58 5.03 -0.75 -2.16
N ILE A 59 5.92 -1.35 -2.95
CA ILE A 59 6.16 -2.80 -2.93
C ILE A 59 6.70 -3.22 -1.56
N GLY A 60 7.69 -2.52 -1.03
CA GLY A 60 8.27 -2.80 0.30
C GLY A 60 7.22 -2.76 1.42
N ILE A 61 6.38 -1.73 1.45
CA ILE A 61 5.28 -1.61 2.42
C ILE A 61 4.29 -2.76 2.26
N SER A 62 3.93 -3.11 1.03
CA SER A 62 3.00 -4.21 0.75
C SER A 62 3.51 -5.55 1.29
N ILE A 63 4.82 -5.81 1.18
CA ILE A 63 5.46 -7.00 1.73
C ILE A 63 5.41 -7.00 3.27
N ILE A 64 5.69 -5.85 3.91
CA ILE A 64 5.63 -5.71 5.38
C ILE A 64 4.19 -5.97 5.88
N ILE A 65 3.19 -5.39 5.21
CA ILE A 65 1.77 -5.59 5.55
C ILE A 65 1.39 -7.08 5.37
N SER A 66 1.81 -7.70 4.27
CA SER A 66 1.56 -9.13 4.03
C SER A 66 2.14 -10.00 5.13
N ALA A 67 3.39 -9.74 5.53
CA ALA A 67 4.06 -10.44 6.62
C ALA A 67 3.39 -10.21 7.98
N ALA A 68 2.86 -9.01 8.24
CA ALA A 68 2.15 -8.69 9.48
C ALA A 68 0.76 -9.36 9.57
N ILE A 69 0.08 -9.58 8.44
CA ILE A 69 -1.24 -10.25 8.40
C ILE A 69 -1.10 -11.77 8.45
N HIS A 70 -0.02 -12.35 7.89
CA HIS A 70 0.26 -13.79 7.92
C HIS A 70 1.06 -14.26 9.14
N GLY A 71 1.43 -13.34 10.04
CA GLY A 71 2.18 -13.62 11.27
C GLY A 71 1.33 -14.09 12.45
#